data_AF-A0A0C1S2X0-F1
#
_entry.id   AF-A0A0C1S2X0-F1
#
_cell.length_a   1.000
_cell.length_b   1.000
_cell.length_c   1.000
_cell.angle_alpha   90.00
_cell.angle_beta   90.00
_cell.angle_gamma   90.00
#
_symmetry.space_group_name_H-M   'P 1'
#
loop_
_entity.id
_entity.type
_entity.pdbx_description
1 polymer ?
#
loop_
_entity_poly.entity_id
_entity_poly.type
_entity_poly.pdbx_seq_one_letter_code
_entity_poly.pdbx_strand_id
1 'polypeptide(L)'
;MILDLAAAKQKAYRLLALRPHSEKELEKKLREKGFPAVVIKETLEKLHDLKYLNDASFANQWARNLVVNKLWGNKKIFASLRGKGLAAELIN
;
A
#
# COMPACT_ATOMS: atom_id res chain seq x y z
N MET A 1 -0.28 -5.25 -26.84
CA MET A 1 0.51 -5.44 -25.60
C MET A 1 -0.45 -5.91 -24.52
N ILE A 2 -0.53 -7.22 -24.29
CA ILE A 2 -1.31 -7.77 -23.20
C ILE A 2 -0.50 -7.43 -21.94
N LEU A 3 -1.07 -6.64 -21.04
CA LEU A 3 -0.38 -6.27 -19.81
C LEU A 3 -0.45 -7.47 -18.86
N ASP A 4 0.60 -8.29 -18.89
CA ASP A 4 0.69 -9.55 -18.16
C ASP A 4 0.73 -9.36 -16.64
N LEU A 5 0.15 -10.33 -15.94
CA LEU A 5 0.16 -10.40 -14.47
C LEU A 5 1.57 -10.46 -13.87
N ALA A 6 2.50 -11.08 -14.57
CA ALA A 6 3.91 -11.08 -14.17
C ALA A 6 4.51 -9.67 -14.18
N ALA A 7 4.18 -8.85 -15.18
CA ALA A 7 4.67 -7.48 -15.29
C ALA A 7 4.06 -6.56 -14.21
N ALA A 8 2.77 -6.74 -13.89
CA ALA A 8 2.10 -6.03 -12.80
C ALA A 8 2.76 -6.36 -11.46
N LYS A 9 2.98 -7.64 -11.17
CA LYS A 9 3.69 -8.11 -9.95
C LYS A 9 5.09 -7.54 -9.84
N GLN A 10 5.89 -7.65 -10.90
CA GLN A 10 7.26 -7.16 -10.85
C GLN A 10 7.33 -5.65 -10.61
N LYS A 11 6.36 -4.91 -11.16
CA LYS A 11 6.25 -3.48 -10.90
C LYS A 11 5.82 -3.20 -9.46
N ALA A 12 4.85 -3.94 -8.93
CA ALA A 12 4.43 -3.83 -7.55
C ALA A 12 5.58 -4.12 -6.56
N TYR A 13 6.36 -5.18 -6.81
CA TYR A 13 7.57 -5.47 -6.02
C TYR A 13 8.59 -4.34 -6.06
N ARG A 14 8.86 -3.76 -7.23
CA ARG A 14 9.76 -2.59 -7.33
C ARG A 14 9.24 -1.38 -6.54
N LEU A 15 7.93 -1.15 -6.52
CA LEU A 15 7.32 -0.06 -5.76
C LEU A 15 7.45 -0.31 -4.26
N LEU A 16 7.13 -1.52 -3.81
CA LEU A 16 7.24 -1.95 -2.42
C LEU A 16 8.68 -1.96 -1.91
N ALA A 17 9.64 -2.36 -2.75
CA ALA A 17 11.06 -2.37 -2.43
C ALA A 17 11.64 -0.95 -2.24
N LEU A 18 11.14 0.04 -2.99
CA LEU A 18 11.57 1.43 -2.83
C LEU A 18 11.04 2.05 -1.53
N ARG A 19 9.78 1.79 -1.22
CA ARG A 19 9.11 2.25 0.00
C ARG A 19 7.86 1.41 0.22
N PRO A 20 7.48 1.13 1.46
CA PRO A 20 6.16 0.55 1.73
C PRO A 20 5.04 1.45 1.16
N HIS A 21 4.16 0.84 0.38
CA HIS A 21 2.99 1.48 -0.25
C HIS A 21 1.72 0.78 0.26
N SER A 22 0.65 1.55 0.49
CA SER A 22 -0.67 0.97 0.78
C SER A 22 -1.24 0.27 -0.46
N GLU A 23 -2.19 -0.64 -0.28
CA GLU A 23 -2.89 -1.32 -1.37
C GLU A 23 -3.44 -0.34 -2.41
N LYS A 24 -4.11 0.74 -1.96
CA LYS A 24 -4.67 1.78 -2.83
C LYS A 24 -3.62 2.57 -3.61
N GLU A 25 -2.43 2.81 -3.03
CA GLU A 25 -1.34 3.49 -3.74
C GLU A 25 -0.80 2.60 -4.88
N LEU A 26 -0.70 1.29 -4.62
CA LEU A 26 -0.31 0.30 -5.63
C LEU A 26 -1.35 0.16 -6.73
N GLU A 27 -2.63 0.05 -6.36
CA GLU A 27 -3.74 -0.01 -7.31
C GLU A 27 -3.71 1.20 -8.24
N LYS A 28 -3.62 2.41 -7.67
CA LYS A 28 -3.58 3.65 -8.45
C LYS A 28 -2.39 3.68 -9.40
N LYS A 29 -1.18 3.34 -8.94
CA LYS A 29 0.02 3.33 -9.79
C LYS A 29 -0.03 2.28 -10.90
N LEU A 30 -0.61 1.11 -10.64
CA LEU A 30 -0.79 0.08 -11.67
C LEU A 30 -1.86 0.54 -12.68
N ARG A 31 -2.92 1.18 -12.23
CA ARG A 31 -3.96 1.74 -13.11
C ARG A 31 -3.45 2.87 -13.99
N GLU A 32 -2.68 3.81 -13.42
CA GLU A 32 -2.02 4.89 -14.18
C GLU A 32 -1.07 4.34 -15.25
N LYS A 33 -0.53 3.14 -15.05
CA LYS A 33 0.34 2.47 -16.00
C LYS A 33 -0.40 1.67 -17.08
N GLY A 34 -1.74 1.65 -17.02
CA GLY A 34 -2.61 1.03 -18.03
C GLY A 34 -2.96 -0.43 -17.77
N PHE A 35 -2.60 -1.01 -16.61
CA PHE A 35 -2.92 -2.41 -16.32
C PHE A 35 -4.44 -2.64 -16.23
N PRO A 36 -4.97 -3.78 -16.72
CA PRO A 36 -6.38 -4.10 -16.59
C PRO A 36 -6.76 -4.31 -15.12
N ALA A 37 -7.97 -3.89 -14.74
CA ALA A 37 -8.47 -4.01 -13.37
C ALA A 37 -8.42 -5.46 -12.84
N VAL A 38 -8.67 -6.46 -13.70
CA VAL A 38 -8.58 -7.88 -13.34
C VAL A 38 -7.15 -8.26 -12.91
N VAL A 39 -6.16 -7.85 -13.70
CA VAL A 39 -4.74 -8.12 -13.42
C VAL A 39 -4.28 -7.37 -12.17
N ILE A 40 -4.74 -6.13 -11.98
CA ILE A 40 -4.43 -5.35 -10.79
C ILE A 40 -4.97 -6.06 -9.55
N LYS A 41 -6.25 -6.42 -9.55
CA LYS A 41 -6.90 -7.10 -8.42
C LYS A 41 -6.20 -8.41 -8.07
N GLU A 42 -5.93 -9.24 -9.07
CA GLU A 42 -5.24 -10.53 -8.86
C GLU A 42 -3.78 -10.35 -8.38
N THR A 43 -3.12 -9.24 -8.77
CA THR A 43 -1.79 -8.88 -8.26
C THR A 43 -1.85 -8.45 -6.80
N LEU A 44 -2.82 -7.62 -6.43
CA LEU A 44 -3.03 -7.17 -5.04
C LEU A 44 -3.37 -8.36 -4.14
N GLU A 45 -4.28 -9.24 -4.56
CA GLU A 45 -4.63 -10.45 -3.82
C GLU A 45 -3.42 -11.35 -3.58
N LYS A 46 -2.57 -11.59 -4.60
CA LYS A 46 -1.32 -12.34 -4.42
C LYS A 46 -0.36 -11.65 -3.45
N LEU A 47 -0.22 -10.33 -3.52
CA LEU A 47 0.69 -9.58 -2.64
C LEU A 47 0.18 -9.57 -1.19
N HIS A 48 -1.14 -9.56 -1.00
CA HIS A 48 -1.78 -9.69 0.30
C HIS A 48 -1.58 -11.11 0.87
N ASP A 49 -1.78 -12.15 0.07
CA ASP A 49 -1.53 -13.56 0.44
C ASP A 49 -0.07 -13.79 0.83
N LEU A 50 0.87 -13.24 0.05
CA LEU A 50 2.30 -13.28 0.33
C LEU A 50 2.73 -12.34 1.48
N LYS A 51 1.78 -11.67 2.16
CA LYS A 51 2.00 -10.70 3.24
C LYS A 51 2.91 -9.52 2.90
N TYR A 52 3.15 -9.25 1.62
CA TYR A 52 3.84 -8.05 1.14
C TYR A 52 2.96 -6.81 1.28
N LEU A 53 1.64 -6.97 1.12
CA LEU A 53 0.64 -5.97 1.46
C LEU A 53 0.04 -6.33 2.80
N ASN A 54 0.33 -5.50 3.80
CA ASN A 54 -0.26 -5.65 5.12
C ASN A 54 -0.52 -4.24 5.66
N ASP A 55 -1.65 -3.67 5.28
CA ASP A 55 -2.04 -2.31 5.64
C ASP A 55 -2.04 -2.09 7.16
N ALA A 56 -2.33 -3.11 7.97
CA ALA A 56 -2.22 -3.07 9.43
C ALA A 56 -0.78 -2.92 9.93
N SER A 57 0.14 -3.74 9.39
CA SER A 57 1.56 -3.68 9.75
C SER A 57 2.19 -2.37 9.27
N PHE A 58 1.82 -1.93 8.06
CA PHE A 58 2.25 -0.63 7.53
C PHE A 58 1.72 0.54 8.36
N ALA A 59 0.44 0.54 8.74
CA ALA A 59 -0.15 1.56 9.58
C ALA A 59 0.58 1.67 10.92
N ASN A 60 0.86 0.53 11.56
CA ASN A 60 1.60 0.47 12.82
C ASN A 60 3.03 0.99 12.67
N GLN A 61 3.78 0.55 11.65
CA GLN A 61 5.15 1.01 11.42
C GLN A 61 5.19 2.51 11.10
N TRP A 62 4.26 2.99 10.28
CA TRP A 62 4.13 4.39 9.92
C TRP A 62 3.76 5.26 11.13
N ALA A 63 2.77 4.82 11.93
CA ALA A 63 2.39 5.48 13.17
C ALA A 63 3.56 5.57 14.13
N ARG A 64 4.22 4.43 14.40
CA ARG A 64 5.41 4.39 15.26
C ARG A 64 6.51 5.32 14.77
N ASN A 65 6.77 5.34 13.46
CA ASN A 65 7.76 6.24 12.88
C ASN A 65 7.39 7.72 13.06
N LEU A 66 6.11 8.08 12.95
CA LEU A 66 5.62 9.44 13.18
C LEU A 66 5.63 9.85 14.66
N VAL A 67 5.32 8.92 15.57
CA VAL A 67 5.45 9.17 17.02
C VAL A 67 6.92 9.41 17.37
N VAL A 68 7.81 8.50 16.95
CA VAL A 68 9.22 8.51 17.37
C VAL A 68 10.02 9.63 16.69
N ASN A 69 9.87 9.82 15.37
CA ASN A 69 10.71 10.78 14.63
C ASN A 69 10.10 12.17 14.51
N LYS A 70 8.78 12.29 14.59
CA LYS A 70 8.07 13.55 14.36
C LYS A 70 7.35 14.06 15.61
N LEU A 71 7.25 13.27 16.69
CA LEU A 71 6.52 13.61 17.92
C LEU A 71 5.07 14.04 17.63
N TRP A 72 4.45 13.45 16.60
CA TRP A 72 3.09 13.80 16.23
C TRP A 72 2.09 13.13 17.18
N GLY A 73 1.12 13.91 17.65
CA GLY A 73 0.02 13.37 18.45
C GLY A 73 -0.89 12.45 17.63
N ASN A 74 -1.53 11.49 18.30
CA ASN A 74 -2.37 10.45 17.69
C ASN A 74 -3.33 11.01 16.63
N LYS A 75 -4.11 12.06 16.95
CA LYS A 75 -5.05 12.66 15.98
C LYS A 75 -4.42 13.05 14.63
N LYS A 76 -3.19 13.57 14.65
CA LYS A 76 -2.47 13.98 13.43
C LYS A 76 -1.95 12.77 12.65
N ILE A 77 -1.50 11.75 13.37
CA ILE A 77 -1.09 10.46 12.78
C ILE A 77 -2.28 9.78 12.11
N PHE A 78 -3.43 9.70 12.81
CA PHE A 78 -4.68 9.18 12.27
C PHE A 78 -5.11 9.91 11.00
N ALA A 79 -5.09 11.24 10.98
CA ALA A 79 -5.40 12.02 9.78
C ALA A 79 -4.44 11.71 8.61
N SER A 80 -3.15 11.54 8.89
CA SER A 80 -2.14 11.19 7.89
C SER A 80 -2.33 9.78 7.34
N LEU A 81 -2.63 8.79 8.19
CA LEU A 81 -2.93 7.41 7.81
C LEU A 81 -4.19 7.33 6.95
N ARG A 82 -5.25 8.06 7.34
CA ARG A 82 -6.50 8.16 6.58
C ARG A 82 -6.27 8.79 5.20
N GLY A 83 -5.45 9.84 5.13
CA GLY A 83 -5.02 10.46 3.86
C GLY A 83 -4.22 9.52 2.95
N LYS A 84 -3.56 8.51 3.52
CA LYS A 84 -2.88 7.42 2.78
C LYS A 84 -3.81 6.29 2.33
N GLY A 85 -5.11 6.42 2.58
CA GLY A 85 -6.12 5.46 2.12
C GLY A 85 -6.25 4.20 2.98
N LEU A 86 -5.56 4.13 4.12
CA LEU A 86 -5.66 3.02 5.07
C LEU A 86 -7.05 3.03 5.71
N ALA A 87 -7.65 1.85 5.82
CA ALA A 87 -8.97 1.68 6.42
C ALA A 87 -8.89 2.11 7.90
N ALA A 88 -9.87 2.90 8.36
CA ALA A 88 -9.87 3.45 9.71
C ALA A 88 -9.87 2.35 10.79
N GLU A 89 -10.45 1.20 10.45
CA GLU A 89 -10.47 -0.05 11.20
C GLU A 89 -9.08 -0.68 11.46
N LEU A 90 -8.06 -0.33 10.68
CA LEU A 90 -6.69 -0.79 10.91
C LEU A 90 -5.90 0.14 11.85
N ILE A 91 -6.50 1.26 12.25
CA ILE A 91 -5.89 2.28 13.09
C ILE A 91 -6.55 2.19 14.47
N ASN A 92 -5.93 1.42 15.37
CA ASN A 92 -6.37 1.26 16.76
C ASN A 92 -5.44 2.05 17.69
#